data_AF-A0A9W5IX89-F1
#
_entry.id   AF-A0A9W5IX89-F1
#
_cell.length_a   1.000
_cell.length_b   1.000
_cell.length_c   1.000
_cell.angle_alpha   90.00
_cell.angle_beta   90.00
_cell.angle_gamma   90.00
#
_symmetry.space_group_name_H-M   'P 1'
#
loop_
_entity.id
_entity.type
_entity.pdbx_description
1 polymer ?
#
loop_
_entity_poly.entity_id
_entity_poly.type
_entity_poly.pdbx_seq_one_letter_code
_entity_poly.pdbx_strand_id
1 'polypeptide(L)' 'MCKAHRNRSLTEAQTKCNRYLSKTRYVFEQSFGTLRRKFCYARATYFGLIKVSAQSHLKAMCLNLLKTANRISAPVAA' A
#
# COMPACT_ATOMS: atom_id res chain seq x y z
N MET A 1 -14.57 3.24 -1.97
CA MET A 1 -14.68 4.28 -3.00
C MET A 1 -15.85 3.94 -3.88
N CYS A 2 -16.79 4.87 -4.01
CA CYS A 2 -17.87 4.72 -4.98
C CYS A 2 -17.29 4.83 -6.38
N LYS A 3 -17.71 3.96 -7.31
CA LYS A 3 -17.33 4.03 -8.72
C LYS A 3 -18.48 4.65 -9.51
N ALA A 4 -18.15 5.49 -10.47
CA ALA A 4 -19.12 5.91 -11.47
C ALA A 4 -19.48 4.71 -12.36
N HIS A 5 -20.71 4.67 -12.84
CA HIS A 5 -21.18 3.70 -13.81
C HIS A 5 -21.80 4.44 -15.00
N ARG A 6 -22.09 3.74 -16.10
CA ARG A 6 -22.72 4.33 -17.29
C ARG A 6 -23.99 5.07 -16.88
N ASN A 7 -24.11 6.33 -17.27
CA ASN A 7 -25.23 7.24 -16.94
C ASN A 7 -25.45 7.48 -15.43
N ARG A 8 -24.47 7.16 -14.58
CA ARG A 8 -24.53 7.40 -13.13
C ARG A 8 -23.20 7.98 -12.65
N SER A 9 -23.10 9.30 -12.74
CA SER A 9 -21.99 10.07 -12.19
C SER A 9 -21.99 10.01 -10.66
N LEU A 10 -20.83 10.28 -10.08
CA LEU A 10 -20.69 10.38 -8.62
C LEU A 10 -21.34 11.67 -8.13
N THR A 11 -22.07 11.58 -7.02
CA THR A 11 -22.54 12.78 -6.31
C THR A 11 -21.35 13.55 -5.74
N GLU A 12 -21.48 14.86 -5.57
CA GLU A 12 -20.40 15.70 -5.00
C GLU A 12 -19.91 15.20 -3.64
N ALA A 13 -20.83 14.76 -2.78
CA ALA A 13 -20.49 14.15 -1.49
C ALA A 13 -19.63 12.89 -1.67
N GLN A 14 -19.98 12.01 -2.61
CA GLN A 14 -19.21 10.79 -2.91
C GLN A 14 -17.82 11.14 -3.46
N THR A 15 -17.72 12.15 -4.31
CA THR A 15 -16.45 12.64 -4.85
C THR A 15 -15.55 13.20 -3.74
N LYS A 16 -16.11 14.00 -2.82
CA LYS A 16 -15.37 14.55 -1.67
C LYS A 16 -14.89 13.44 -0.73
N CYS A 17 -15.74 12.46 -0.41
CA CYS A 17 -15.36 11.29 0.39
C CYS A 17 -14.29 10.44 -0.32
N ASN A 18 -14.44 10.18 -1.62
CA ASN A 18 -13.45 9.45 -2.40
C ASN A 18 -12.09 10.19 -2.38
N ARG A 19 -12.07 11.51 -2.54
CA ARG A 19 -10.85 12.32 -2.48
C ARG A 19 -10.12 12.18 -1.15
N TYR A 20 -10.84 12.20 -0.04
CA TYR A 20 -10.26 12.02 1.29
C TYR A 20 -9.67 10.61 1.44
N LEU A 21 -10.44 9.58 1.10
CA LEU A 21 -10.02 8.18 1.23
C LEU A 21 -8.82 7.82 0.32
N SER A 22 -8.76 8.41 -0.88
CA SER A 22 -7.66 8.15 -1.82
C SER A 22 -6.29 8.52 -1.27
N LYS A 23 -6.18 9.57 -0.43
CA LYS A 23 -4.91 9.98 0.19
C LYS A 23 -4.33 8.87 1.05
N THR A 24 -5.16 8.28 1.90
CA THR A 24 -4.77 7.17 2.77
C THR A 24 -4.52 5.91 1.96
N ARG A 25 -5.45 5.59 1.06
CA ARG A 25 -5.43 4.35 0.26
C ARG A 25 -4.20 4.23 -0.62
N TYR A 26 -3.74 5.32 -1.24
CA TYR A 26 -2.53 5.32 -2.07
C TYR A 26 -1.31 4.80 -1.30
N VAL A 27 -1.13 5.21 -0.05
CA VAL A 27 0.00 4.78 0.79
C VAL A 27 -0.06 3.27 1.07
N PHE A 28 -1.26 2.74 1.32
CA PHE A 28 -1.47 1.31 1.55
C PHE A 28 -1.23 0.51 0.26
N GLU A 29 -1.84 0.91 -0.85
CA GLU A 29 -1.73 0.22 -2.13
C GLU A 29 -0.29 0.18 -2.65
N GLN A 30 0.44 1.29 -2.53
CA GLN A 30 1.86 1.36 -2.88
C GLN A 30 2.70 0.41 -2.02
N SER A 31 2.41 0.35 -0.71
CA SER A 31 3.10 -0.55 0.23
C SER A 31 2.88 -2.02 -0.14
N PHE A 32 1.62 -2.43 -0.37
CA PHE A 32 1.30 -3.79 -0.80
C PHE A 32 1.87 -4.13 -2.18
N GLY A 33 1.86 -3.18 -3.12
CA GLY A 33 2.48 -3.36 -4.44
C GLY A 33 3.98 -3.60 -4.33
N THR A 34 4.66 -2.86 -3.46
CA THR A 34 6.10 -3.03 -3.20
C THR A 34 6.40 -4.36 -2.50
N LEU A 35 5.60 -4.72 -1.49
CA LEU A 35 5.67 -6.02 -0.80
C LEU A 35 5.53 -7.19 -1.79
N ARG A 36 4.57 -7.12 -2.70
CA ARG A 36 4.36 -8.17 -3.69
C ARG A 36 5.50 -8.25 -4.72
N ARG A 37 5.98 -7.12 -5.22
CA ARG A 37 7.00 -7.06 -6.29
C ARG A 37 8.42 -7.36 -5.79
N LYS A 38 8.84 -6.75 -4.67
CA LYS A 38 10.22 -6.86 -4.15
C LYS A 38 10.39 -7.97 -3.12
N PHE A 39 9.34 -8.26 -2.37
CA PHE A 39 9.40 -9.23 -1.27
C PHE A 39 8.54 -10.48 -1.53
N CYS A 40 8.04 -10.68 -2.76
CA CYS A 40 7.21 -11.85 -3.13
C CYS A 40 6.02 -12.10 -2.18
N TYR A 41 5.45 -11.03 -1.62
CA TYR A 41 4.33 -11.11 -0.68
C TYR A 41 3.00 -11.33 -1.42
N ALA A 42 2.84 -12.51 -2.00
CA ALA A 42 1.63 -12.90 -2.74
C ALA A 42 0.87 -14.05 -2.07
N ARG A 43 1.59 -15.01 -1.47
CA ARG A 43 1.02 -16.19 -0.80
C ARG A 43 1.81 -16.47 0.46
N ALA A 44 1.14 -17.00 1.49
CA ALA A 44 1.80 -17.55 2.66
C ALA A 44 2.75 -18.69 2.24
N THR A 45 4.00 -18.62 2.68
CA THR A 45 5.01 -19.65 2.39
C THR A 45 5.08 -20.75 3.45
N TYR A 46 4.60 -20.45 4.67
CA TYR A 46 4.63 -21.37 5.80
C TYR A 46 3.21 -21.80 6.19
N PHE A 47 3.12 -22.97 6.83
CA PHE A 47 1.92 -23.41 7.51
C PHE A 47 1.87 -22.88 8.95
N GLY A 48 0.67 -22.56 9.41
CA GLY A 48 0.41 -22.07 10.76
C GLY A 48 0.60 -20.55 10.92
N LEU A 49 -0.22 -19.97 11.79
CA LEU A 49 -0.30 -18.51 11.96
C LEU A 49 1.00 -17.90 12.52
N ILE A 50 1.70 -18.61 13.41
CA ILE A 50 2.92 -18.08 14.07
C ILE A 50 3.99 -17.76 13.03
N LYS A 51 4.31 -18.72 12.14
CA LYS A 51 5.35 -18.54 11.12
C LYS A 51 4.96 -17.54 10.04
N VAL A 52 3.68 -17.56 9.61
CA VAL A 52 3.16 -16.59 8.63
C VAL A 52 3.16 -15.17 9.20
N SER A 53 2.77 -15.01 10.47
CA SER A 53 2.79 -13.73 11.16
C SER A 53 4.21 -13.20 11.29
N ALA A 54 5.16 -14.03 11.75
CA ALA A 54 6.57 -13.64 11.83
C ALA A 54 7.12 -13.20 10.45
N GLN A 55 6.82 -13.95 9.39
CA GLN A 55 7.21 -13.58 8.03
C GLN A 55 6.61 -12.24 7.59
N SER A 56 5.34 -12.00 7.87
CA SER A 56 4.67 -10.73 7.54
C SER A 56 5.35 -9.55 8.23
N HIS A 57 5.63 -9.67 9.53
CA HIS A 57 6.30 -8.62 10.30
C HIS A 57 7.70 -8.32 9.78
N LEU A 58 8.49 -9.35 9.47
CA LEU A 58 9.83 -9.18 8.90
C LEU A 58 9.78 -8.44 7.56
N LYS A 59 8.86 -8.81 6.66
CA LYS A 59 8.70 -8.12 5.36
C LYS A 59 8.23 -6.67 5.54
N ALA A 60 7.39 -6.38 6.54
CA ALA A 60 6.98 -5.02 6.88
C ALA A 60 8.16 -4.17 7.38
N MET A 61 9.04 -4.73 8.21
CA MET A 61 10.28 -4.07 8.62
C MET A 61 11.18 -3.78 7.42
N CYS A 62 11.40 -4.75 6.52
CA CYS A 62 12.18 -4.55 5.30
C CYS A 62 11.60 -3.46 4.38
N LEU A 63 10.27 -3.38 4.25
CA LEU A 63 9.61 -2.32 3.50
C LEU A 63 9.91 -0.95 4.10
N ASN A 64 9.84 -0.82 5.42
CA ASN A 64 10.15 0.44 6.11
C ASN A 64 11.60 0.85 5.89
N LEU A 65 12.55 -0.08 6.01
CA LEU A 65 13.97 0.18 5.74
C LEU A 65 14.20 0.64 4.31
N LEU A 66 13.58 -0.02 3.32
CA LEU A 66 13.65 0.39 1.92
C LEU A 66 13.07 1.80 1.71
N LYS A 67 11.93 2.11 2.34
CA LYS A 67 11.31 3.43 2.25
C LYS A 67 12.19 4.52 2.85
N THR A 68 12.85 4.24 3.97
CA THR A 68 13.82 5.14 4.61
C THR A 68 15.06 5.33 3.74
N ALA A 69 15.64 4.25 3.22
CA ALA A 69 16.80 4.33 2.32
C ALA A 69 16.50 5.21 1.11
N ASN A 70 15.35 5.03 0.46
CA ASN A 70 14.94 5.87 -0.68
C ASN A 70 14.73 7.34 -0.32
N ARG A 71 14.38 7.66 0.94
CA ARG A 71 14.25 9.06 1.40
C ARG A 71 15.61 9.71 1.62
N ILE A 72 16.59 8.95 2.08
CA ILE A 72 17.96 9.43 2.33
C ILE A 72 18.74 9.54 1.01
N SER A 73 18.51 8.62 0.06
CA SER A 73 19.20 8.60 -1.23
C SER A 73 18.57 9.51 -2.30
N ALA A 74 17.35 10.02 -2.10
CA ALA A 74 16.79 11.02 -2.98
C ALA A 74 17.61 12.31 -2.82
N PRO A 75 18.15 12.91 -3.92
CA PRO A 75 18.81 14.20 -3.79
C PRO A 75 17.80 15.19 -3.23
N VAL A 76 18.21 15.96 -2.22
CA VAL A 76 17.52 17.19 -1.83
C VAL A 76 17.41 18.02 -3.10
N ALA A 77 16.20 18.10 -3.66
CA ALA A 77 15.93 19.06 -4.71
C ALA A 77 16.17 20.45 -4.10
N ALA A 78 17.20 21.14 -4.58
CA ALA A 78 17.44 22.55 -4.32
C ALA A 78 16.36 23.41 -4.99
#